data_AF-A0A6L7WID5-F1
#
_entry.id   AF-A0A6L7WID5-F1
#
_cell.length_a   1.000
_cell.length_b   1.000
_cell.length_c   1.000
_cell.angle_alpha   90.00
_cell.angle_beta   90.00
_cell.angle_gamma   90.00
#
_symmetry.space_group_name_H-M   'P 1'
#
loop_
_entity.id
_entity.type
_entity.pdbx_description
1 polymer ?
#
loop_
_entity_poly.entity_id
_entity_poly.type
_entity_poly.pdbx_seq_one_letter_code
_entity_poly.pdbx_strand_id
1 'polypeptide(L)'
;GTPRRVTRRTPPNPPNPYRVTAGRLWYEWKLFDDLRPMCEVPMLAKGILTGEGAKKCLEHGCDGIIVSNHGGRAIDYGPSSLEVLEEVVQAVDGRVPVLIDSGFRRGSDALKALALGADGVCFGRASRWGLGAFGEEGAQKVLEILNAELRQAMAAAGVSSIAKIDRSIVKTNFP
;
A
#
# COMPACT_ATOMS: atom_id res chain seq x y z
N GLY A 1 -14.63 30.87 -50.04
CA GLY A 1 -15.10 29.54 -49.62
C GLY A 1 -15.93 29.71 -48.36
N THR A 2 -17.18 29.27 -48.38
CA THR A 2 -18.14 29.44 -47.29
C THR A 2 -17.76 28.54 -46.10
N PRO A 3 -17.82 29.00 -44.83
CA PRO A 3 -17.48 28.16 -43.68
C PRO A 3 -18.52 27.04 -43.52
N ARG A 4 -18.06 25.80 -43.33
CA ARG A 4 -18.94 24.67 -43.01
C ARG A 4 -19.57 24.87 -41.63
N ARG A 5 -20.90 24.85 -41.58
CA ARG A 5 -21.70 24.81 -40.35
C ARG A 5 -21.56 23.42 -39.73
N VAL A 6 -20.88 23.32 -38.58
CA VAL A 6 -20.80 22.08 -37.81
C VAL A 6 -22.13 21.90 -37.07
N THR A 7 -23.02 21.07 -37.60
CA THR A 7 -24.19 20.61 -36.86
C THR A 7 -23.75 19.53 -35.88
N ARG A 8 -23.49 19.90 -34.62
CA ARG A 8 -23.39 18.92 -33.52
C ARG A 8 -24.78 18.32 -33.32
N ARG A 9 -25.03 17.14 -33.89
CA ARG A 9 -26.03 16.22 -33.34
C ARG A 9 -25.50 15.73 -32.00
N THR A 10 -26.03 16.26 -30.91
CA THR A 10 -25.80 15.73 -29.57
C THR A 10 -26.37 14.30 -29.51
N PRO A 11 -25.58 13.26 -29.17
CA PRO A 11 -26.14 11.94 -28.94
C PRO A 11 -27.10 11.99 -27.73
N PRO A 12 -28.12 11.11 -27.68
CA PRO A 12 -29.19 11.15 -26.65
C PRO A 12 -28.72 10.80 -25.22
N ASN A 13 -27.43 10.58 -25.00
CA ASN A 13 -26.85 10.40 -23.68
C ASN A 13 -25.62 11.28 -23.54
N PRO A 14 -25.50 12.13 -22.50
CA PRO A 14 -24.26 12.84 -22.24
C PRO A 14 -23.16 11.79 -22.05
N PRO A 15 -21.96 11.95 -22.67
CA PRO A 15 -20.85 11.05 -22.37
C PRO A 15 -20.59 11.18 -20.87
N ASN A 16 -20.60 10.05 -20.15
CA ASN A 16 -20.31 10.03 -18.72
C ASN A 16 -19.10 10.95 -18.46
N PRO A 17 -19.29 12.11 -17.81
CA PRO A 17 -18.22 13.10 -17.69
C PRO A 17 -17.07 12.58 -16.85
N TYR A 18 -17.32 11.53 -16.07
CA TYR A 18 -16.36 10.86 -15.20
C TYR A 18 -15.72 9.62 -15.84
N ARG A 19 -16.13 9.22 -17.05
CA ARG A 19 -15.64 8.02 -17.77
C ARG A 19 -15.67 6.72 -16.93
N VAL A 20 -16.62 6.63 -15.98
CA VAL A 20 -16.81 5.45 -15.14
C VAL A 20 -17.82 4.51 -15.80
N THR A 21 -17.36 3.43 -16.41
CA THR A 21 -18.26 2.40 -16.97
C THR A 21 -18.92 1.62 -15.82
N ALA A 22 -20.04 0.95 -16.10
CA ALA A 22 -20.69 0.05 -15.13
C ALA A 22 -19.71 -1.03 -14.60
N GLY A 23 -18.67 -1.34 -15.38
CA GLY A 23 -17.52 -2.15 -14.97
C GLY A 23 -16.48 -1.39 -14.12
N ARG A 24 -16.87 -0.61 -13.10
CA ARG A 24 -15.94 -0.25 -12.00
C ARG A 24 -16.23 -0.95 -10.68
N LEU A 25 -17.33 -1.70 -10.61
CA LEU A 25 -17.77 -2.46 -9.43
C LEU A 25 -17.64 -3.99 -9.61
N TRP A 26 -16.89 -4.45 -10.62
CA TRP A 26 -16.84 -5.87 -10.99
C TRP A 26 -15.83 -6.70 -10.20
N TYR A 27 -15.02 -6.08 -9.34
CA TYR A 27 -14.01 -6.77 -8.57
C TYR A 27 -14.65 -7.33 -7.29
N GLU A 28 -15.13 -8.57 -7.36
CA GLU A 28 -15.52 -9.37 -6.21
C GLU A 28 -14.34 -10.21 -5.72
N TRP A 29 -14.43 -10.73 -4.49
CA TRP A 29 -13.38 -11.56 -3.91
C TRP A 29 -13.05 -12.81 -4.75
N LYS A 30 -14.04 -13.35 -5.47
CA LYS A 30 -13.89 -14.46 -6.42
C LYS A 30 -12.82 -14.18 -7.49
N LEU A 31 -12.54 -12.92 -7.82
CA LEU A 31 -11.50 -12.59 -8.78
C LEU A 31 -10.13 -13.14 -8.35
N PHE A 32 -9.84 -13.22 -7.05
CA PHE A 32 -8.61 -13.86 -6.58
C PHE A 32 -8.57 -15.35 -6.95
N ASP A 33 -9.70 -16.06 -6.81
CA ASP A 33 -9.79 -17.48 -7.21
C ASP A 33 -9.61 -17.64 -8.72
N ASP A 34 -10.21 -16.75 -9.50
CA ASP A 34 -10.14 -16.78 -10.97
C ASP A 34 -8.71 -16.44 -11.46
N LEU A 35 -7.99 -15.54 -10.76
CA LEU A 35 -6.60 -15.18 -11.07
C LEU A 35 -5.59 -16.20 -10.58
N ARG A 36 -5.88 -16.90 -9.48
CA ARG A 36 -4.95 -17.85 -8.85
C ARG A 36 -4.32 -18.84 -9.82
N PRO A 37 -5.05 -19.54 -10.73
CA PRO A 37 -4.45 -20.49 -11.67
C PRO A 37 -3.59 -19.82 -12.75
N MET A 38 -3.70 -18.50 -12.94
CA MET A 38 -2.88 -17.74 -13.90
C MET A 38 -1.59 -17.18 -13.27
N CYS A 39 -1.46 -17.27 -11.94
CA CYS A 39 -0.32 -16.74 -11.20
C CYS A 39 0.52 -17.89 -10.64
N GLU A 40 1.71 -18.10 -11.21
CA GLU A 40 2.71 -19.07 -10.71
C GLU A 40 3.61 -18.51 -9.59
N VAL A 41 3.43 -17.24 -9.25
CA VAL A 41 4.19 -16.51 -8.22
C VAL A 41 3.29 -16.13 -7.04
N PRO A 42 3.86 -15.76 -5.87
CA PRO A 42 3.07 -15.29 -4.74
C PRO A 42 2.14 -14.13 -5.13
N MET A 43 0.86 -14.24 -4.78
CA MET A 43 -0.18 -13.27 -5.08
C MET A 43 -0.49 -12.46 -3.83
N LEU A 44 -0.08 -11.18 -3.82
CA LEU A 44 -0.28 -10.28 -2.70
C LEU A 44 -1.45 -9.34 -2.95
N ALA A 45 -2.39 -9.26 -2.01
CA ALA A 45 -3.50 -8.31 -2.06
C ALA A 45 -3.06 -6.94 -1.53
N LYS A 46 -3.04 -5.93 -2.38
CA LYS A 46 -2.66 -4.56 -2.03
C LYS A 46 -3.87 -3.65 -1.97
N GLY A 47 -3.96 -2.86 -0.90
CA GLY A 47 -5.08 -1.93 -0.70
C GLY A 47 -6.00 -2.31 0.45
N ILE A 48 -5.59 -3.28 1.27
CA ILE A 48 -6.37 -3.77 2.40
C ILE A 48 -6.20 -2.80 3.57
N LEU A 49 -7.30 -2.31 4.12
CA LEU A 49 -7.31 -1.33 5.21
C LEU A 49 -8.17 -1.77 6.40
N THR A 50 -8.72 -2.98 6.37
CA THR A 50 -9.56 -3.53 7.42
C THR A 50 -9.21 -5.00 7.69
N GLY A 51 -9.43 -5.44 8.92
CA GLY A 51 -9.26 -6.84 9.31
C GLY A 51 -10.24 -7.78 8.61
N GLU A 52 -11.46 -7.31 8.29
CA GLU A 52 -12.42 -8.07 7.47
C GLU A 52 -11.87 -8.34 6.07
N GLY A 53 -11.34 -7.30 5.41
CA GLY A 53 -10.72 -7.44 4.09
C GLY A 53 -9.52 -8.40 4.13
N ALA A 54 -8.75 -8.36 5.22
CA ALA A 54 -7.64 -9.29 5.41
C ALA A 54 -8.11 -10.75 5.53
N LYS A 55 -9.16 -11.02 6.31
CA LYS A 55 -9.76 -12.37 6.40
C LYS A 55 -10.26 -12.85 5.04
N LYS A 56 -10.90 -11.98 4.27
CA LYS A 56 -11.34 -12.31 2.91
C LYS A 56 -10.17 -12.65 1.98
N CYS A 57 -9.07 -11.92 2.01
CA CYS A 57 -7.88 -12.29 1.26
C CYS A 57 -7.38 -13.70 1.59
N LEU A 58 -7.44 -14.10 2.86
CA LEU A 58 -7.02 -15.43 3.29
C LEU A 58 -7.99 -16.54 2.86
N GLU A 59 -9.30 -16.26 2.91
CA GLU A 59 -10.34 -17.17 2.38
C GLU A 59 -10.13 -17.47 0.89
N HIS A 60 -9.57 -16.52 0.14
CA HIS A 60 -9.32 -16.60 -1.30
C HIS A 60 -7.86 -16.85 -1.69
N GLY A 61 -7.05 -17.37 -0.75
CA GLY A 61 -5.71 -17.89 -1.05
C GLY A 61 -4.68 -16.84 -1.49
N CYS A 62 -4.79 -15.60 -1.03
CA CYS A 62 -3.70 -14.63 -1.17
C CYS A 62 -2.49 -15.05 -0.31
N ASP A 63 -1.28 -14.93 -0.86
CA ASP A 63 -0.03 -15.33 -0.22
C ASP A 63 0.60 -14.21 0.64
N GLY A 64 -0.07 -13.06 0.71
CA GLY A 64 0.36 -11.92 1.50
C GLY A 64 -0.55 -10.72 1.32
N ILE A 65 -0.40 -9.76 2.21
CA ILE A 65 -1.23 -8.56 2.24
C ILE A 65 -0.34 -7.32 2.25
N ILE A 66 -0.75 -6.28 1.54
CA ILE A 66 -0.12 -4.96 1.62
C ILE A 66 -1.14 -3.95 2.12
N VAL A 67 -0.97 -3.53 3.38
CA VAL A 67 -1.75 -2.47 4.00
C VAL A 67 -1.44 -1.15 3.31
N SER A 68 -2.43 -0.59 2.62
CA SER A 68 -2.19 0.52 1.71
C SER A 68 -3.45 1.32 1.42
N ASN A 69 -3.37 2.65 1.51
CA ASN A 69 -4.39 3.57 0.99
C ASN A 69 -3.98 4.16 -0.38
N HIS A 70 -3.15 3.41 -1.10
CA HIS A 70 -2.58 3.78 -2.40
C HIS A 70 -1.78 5.10 -2.39
N GLY A 71 -1.12 5.39 -1.27
CA GLY A 71 -0.33 6.61 -1.08
C GLY A 71 -1.16 7.86 -0.86
N GLY A 72 -2.40 7.71 -0.35
CA GLY A 72 -3.39 8.76 -0.13
C GLY A 72 -4.12 9.18 -1.40
N ARG A 73 -4.31 8.26 -2.36
CA ARG A 73 -4.85 8.56 -3.69
C ARG A 73 -6.14 7.81 -4.04
N ALA A 74 -6.54 6.85 -3.21
CA ALA A 74 -7.72 6.04 -3.47
C ALA A 74 -9.01 6.79 -3.08
N ILE A 75 -9.23 6.99 -1.78
CA ILE A 75 -10.40 7.64 -1.22
C ILE A 75 -9.91 8.68 -0.20
N ASP A 76 -10.40 9.92 -0.31
CA ASP A 76 -10.14 10.96 0.69
C ASP A 76 -10.88 10.66 2.00
N TYR A 77 -10.35 11.12 3.13
CA TYR A 77 -10.80 10.75 4.49
C TYR A 77 -10.68 9.25 4.84
N GLY A 78 -9.96 8.46 4.04
CA GLY A 78 -9.53 7.12 4.46
C GLY A 78 -8.48 7.18 5.58
N PRO A 79 -8.33 6.11 6.38
CA PRO A 79 -7.37 6.09 7.46
C PRO A 79 -5.92 6.13 6.94
N SER A 80 -5.00 6.51 7.81
CA SER A 80 -3.58 6.21 7.61
C SER A 80 -3.39 4.69 7.59
N SER A 81 -2.55 4.19 6.68
CA SER A 81 -2.22 2.75 6.66
C SER A 81 -1.59 2.29 7.98
N LEU A 82 -0.88 3.17 8.69
CA LEU A 82 -0.27 2.83 9.97
C LEU A 82 -1.30 2.70 11.11
N GLU A 83 -2.40 3.47 11.04
CA GLU A 83 -3.46 3.44 12.06
C GLU A 83 -4.19 2.10 12.07
N VAL A 84 -4.43 1.54 10.88
CA VAL A 84 -5.16 0.26 10.71
C VAL A 84 -4.26 -0.97 10.66
N LEU A 85 -2.93 -0.79 10.76
CA LEU A 85 -1.98 -1.88 10.60
C LEU A 85 -2.19 -2.99 11.63
N GLU A 86 -2.34 -2.64 12.91
CA GLU A 86 -2.51 -3.63 13.98
C GLU A 86 -3.79 -4.46 13.79
N GLU A 87 -4.89 -3.83 13.37
CA GLU A 87 -6.15 -4.52 13.08
C GLU A 87 -5.96 -5.59 11.98
N VAL A 88 -5.26 -5.24 10.89
CA VAL A 88 -4.97 -6.16 9.80
C VAL A 88 -4.04 -7.28 10.25
N VAL A 89 -2.95 -6.96 10.96
CA VAL A 89 -1.99 -7.95 11.47
C VAL A 89 -2.68 -8.97 12.38
N GLN A 90 -3.53 -8.50 13.31
CA GLN A 90 -4.31 -9.37 14.19
C GLN A 90 -5.28 -10.26 13.41
N ALA A 91 -5.92 -9.74 12.36
CA ALA A 91 -6.82 -10.53 11.53
C ALA A 91 -6.07 -11.58 10.69
N VAL A 92 -4.83 -11.30 10.29
CA VAL A 92 -3.98 -12.23 9.55
C VAL A 92 -3.47 -13.36 10.44
N ASP A 93 -3.15 -13.07 11.70
CA ASP A 93 -2.72 -14.05 12.70
C ASP A 93 -1.52 -14.89 12.22
N GLY A 94 -0.52 -14.21 11.63
CA GLY A 94 0.73 -14.82 11.18
C GLY A 94 0.62 -15.81 10.00
N ARG A 95 -0.57 -15.96 9.40
CA ARG A 95 -0.80 -16.94 8.31
C ARG A 95 -0.07 -16.60 7.02
N VAL A 96 0.08 -15.31 6.71
CA VAL A 96 0.80 -14.79 5.54
C VAL A 96 1.54 -13.50 5.92
N PRO A 97 2.60 -13.11 5.19
CA PRO A 97 3.27 -11.85 5.44
C PRO A 97 2.37 -10.63 5.21
N VAL A 98 2.50 -9.64 6.09
CA VAL A 98 1.83 -8.33 6.02
C VAL A 98 2.86 -7.24 5.75
N LEU A 99 2.85 -6.72 4.52
CA LEU A 99 3.62 -5.54 4.15
C LEU A 99 2.78 -4.28 4.33
N ILE A 100 3.43 -3.11 4.37
CA ILE A 100 2.74 -1.82 4.47
C ILE A 100 3.40 -0.77 3.59
N ASP A 101 2.60 0.15 3.04
CA ASP A 101 3.09 1.34 2.33
C ASP A 101 2.39 2.62 2.80
N SER A 102 2.62 3.73 2.09
CA SER A 102 1.97 5.04 2.28
C SER A 102 2.53 5.88 3.42
N GLY A 103 3.18 7.01 3.07
CA GLY A 103 3.65 8.01 4.03
C GLY A 103 5.06 7.82 4.59
N PHE A 104 5.66 6.62 4.53
CA PHE A 104 7.00 6.34 5.06
C PHE A 104 8.10 7.18 4.40
N ARG A 105 8.83 7.99 5.20
CA ARG A 105 9.93 8.84 4.70
C ARG A 105 11.22 8.74 5.53
N ARG A 106 11.17 8.08 6.69
CA ARG A 106 12.33 7.87 7.56
C ARG A 106 12.51 6.42 7.93
N GLY A 107 13.73 6.03 8.29
CA GLY A 107 14.00 4.72 8.87
C GLY A 107 13.27 4.49 10.21
N SER A 108 13.05 5.54 11.00
CA SER A 108 12.24 5.47 12.22
C SER A 108 10.74 5.25 11.94
N ASP A 109 10.22 5.63 10.77
CA ASP A 109 8.85 5.28 10.38
C ASP A 109 8.76 3.78 10.09
N ALA A 110 9.76 3.21 9.42
CA ALA A 110 9.82 1.79 9.17
C ALA A 110 9.91 0.99 10.47
N LEU A 111 10.72 1.44 11.44
CA LEU A 111 10.78 0.84 12.78
C LEU A 111 9.40 0.77 13.45
N LYS A 112 8.59 1.85 13.37
CA LYS A 112 7.24 1.87 13.94
C LYS A 112 6.34 0.82 13.29
N ALA A 113 6.35 0.73 11.96
CA ALA A 113 5.55 -0.29 11.25
C ALA A 113 5.96 -1.72 11.61
N LEU A 114 7.27 -1.99 11.67
CA LEU A 114 7.79 -3.30 12.09
C LEU A 114 7.37 -3.62 13.54
N ALA A 115 7.44 -2.65 14.45
CA ALA A 115 6.99 -2.81 15.84
C ALA A 115 5.48 -3.07 15.95
N LEU A 116 4.68 -2.56 15.01
CA LEU A 116 3.24 -2.82 14.92
C LEU A 116 2.90 -4.13 14.18
N GLY A 117 3.91 -4.93 13.81
CA GLY A 117 3.75 -6.28 13.27
C GLY A 117 3.76 -6.39 11.74
N ALA A 118 4.17 -5.35 11.01
CA ALA A 118 4.45 -5.51 9.59
C ALA A 118 5.73 -6.34 9.38
N ASP A 119 5.73 -7.21 8.37
CA ASP A 119 6.90 -7.98 7.93
C ASP A 119 7.84 -7.17 7.01
N GLY A 120 7.34 -6.07 6.43
CA GLY A 120 8.12 -5.22 5.56
C GLY A 120 7.43 -3.91 5.18
N VAL A 121 8.23 -2.93 4.75
CA VAL A 121 7.77 -1.58 4.42
C VAL A 121 8.13 -1.24 2.98
N CYS A 122 7.13 -0.83 2.20
CA CYS A 122 7.29 -0.49 0.78
C CYS A 122 7.38 1.04 0.59
N PHE A 123 8.38 1.48 -0.18
CA PHE A 123 8.59 2.90 -0.49
C PHE A 123 8.10 3.26 -1.89
N GLY A 124 7.13 4.17 -1.96
CA GLY A 124 6.60 4.70 -3.23
C GLY A 124 7.27 6.00 -3.66
N ARG A 125 6.78 7.14 -3.14
CA ARG A 125 7.26 8.47 -3.56
C ARG A 125 8.73 8.74 -3.23
N ALA A 126 9.23 8.26 -2.08
CA ALA A 126 10.59 8.55 -1.63
C ALA A 126 11.65 8.13 -2.66
N SER A 127 11.62 6.87 -3.12
CA SER A 127 12.54 6.35 -4.14
C SER A 127 12.39 7.07 -5.48
N ARG A 128 11.15 7.42 -5.87
CA ARG A 128 10.89 8.19 -7.10
C ARG A 128 11.43 9.62 -7.06
N TRP A 129 11.48 10.26 -5.89
CA TRP A 129 12.10 11.58 -5.75
C TRP A 129 13.61 11.49 -5.94
N GLY A 130 14.25 10.47 -5.38
CA GLY A 130 15.66 10.17 -5.67
C GLY A 130 15.90 9.98 -7.17
N LEU A 131 15.06 9.15 -7.80
CA LEU A 131 15.10 8.91 -9.24
C LEU A 131 14.98 10.21 -10.05
N GLY A 132 14.05 11.09 -9.68
CA GLY A 132 13.84 12.36 -10.37
C GLY A 132 14.96 13.38 -10.17
N ALA A 133 15.68 13.33 -9.04
CA ALA A 133 16.73 14.28 -8.71
C ALA A 133 18.09 13.89 -9.33
N PHE A 134 18.47 12.61 -9.24
CA PHE A 134 19.81 12.14 -9.64
C PHE A 134 19.77 10.79 -10.36
N GLY A 135 18.66 10.45 -11.02
CA GLY A 135 18.54 9.18 -11.74
C GLY A 135 18.66 7.96 -10.81
N GLU A 136 19.20 6.87 -11.35
CA GLU A 136 19.39 5.61 -10.62
C GLU A 136 20.15 5.81 -9.30
N GLU A 137 21.24 6.58 -9.32
CA GLU A 137 22.06 6.88 -8.14
C GLU A 137 21.24 7.58 -7.05
N GLY A 138 20.34 8.48 -7.42
CA GLY A 138 19.46 9.15 -6.47
C GLY A 138 18.45 8.19 -5.84
N ALA A 139 17.89 7.26 -6.62
CA ALA A 139 16.99 6.23 -6.09
C ALA A 139 17.71 5.31 -5.10
N GLN A 140 18.90 4.83 -5.48
CA GLN A 140 19.78 4.03 -4.64
C GLN A 140 20.14 4.78 -3.36
N LYS A 141 20.52 6.06 -3.47
CA LYS A 141 20.92 6.88 -2.31
C LYS A 141 19.80 7.04 -1.29
N VAL A 142 18.55 7.21 -1.74
CA VAL A 142 17.39 7.27 -0.85
C VAL A 142 17.22 5.96 -0.07
N LEU A 143 17.36 4.80 -0.74
CA LEU A 143 17.25 3.50 -0.07
C LEU A 143 18.38 3.28 0.95
N GLU A 144 19.61 3.71 0.64
CA GLU A 144 20.73 3.67 1.57
C GLU A 144 20.49 4.55 2.81
N ILE A 145 19.99 5.77 2.64
CA ILE A 145 19.65 6.68 3.74
C ILE A 145 18.59 6.04 4.64
N LEU A 146 17.51 5.52 4.06
CA LEU A 146 16.42 4.88 4.81
C LEU A 146 16.93 3.67 5.62
N ASN A 147 17.80 2.85 5.02
CA ASN A 147 18.40 1.70 5.69
C ASN A 147 19.34 2.12 6.83
N ALA A 148 20.16 3.15 6.60
CA ALA A 148 21.03 3.70 7.64
C ALA A 148 20.21 4.27 8.81
N GLU A 149 19.16 5.06 8.53
CA GLU A 149 18.26 5.59 9.54
C GLU A 149 17.53 4.48 10.32
N LEU A 150 17.12 3.39 9.67
CA LEU A 150 16.48 2.26 10.34
C LEU A 150 17.44 1.63 11.35
N ARG A 151 18.71 1.39 10.96
CA ARG A 151 19.75 0.87 11.87
C ARG A 151 19.99 1.80 13.06
N GLN A 152 20.01 3.12 12.83
CA GLN A 152 20.15 4.10 13.91
C GLN A 152 18.95 4.09 14.86
N ALA A 153 17.73 4.01 14.32
CA ALA A 153 16.51 3.93 15.12
C ALA A 153 16.46 2.63 15.96
N MET A 154 16.86 1.50 15.37
CA MET A 154 17.00 0.22 16.06
C MET A 154 18.03 0.28 17.20
N ALA A 155 19.20 0.86 16.95
CA ALA A 155 20.23 1.04 17.97
C ALA A 155 19.73 1.93 19.12
N ALA A 156 19.04 3.04 18.81
CA ALA A 156 18.45 3.92 19.81
C ALA A 156 17.34 3.24 20.63
N ALA A 157 16.59 2.32 20.03
CA ALA A 157 15.59 1.50 20.72
C ALA A 157 16.19 0.28 21.45
N GLY A 158 17.51 0.08 21.41
CA GLY A 158 18.17 -1.04 22.08
C GLY A 158 17.98 -2.41 21.40
N VAL A 159 17.60 -2.45 20.12
CA VAL A 159 17.35 -3.71 19.39
C VAL A 159 18.43 -3.99 18.35
N SER A 160 19.00 -5.20 18.40
CA SER A 160 20.16 -5.60 17.58
C SER A 160 19.79 -6.27 16.25
N SER A 161 18.52 -6.59 16.02
CA SER A 161 18.04 -7.32 14.84
C SER A 161 16.56 -7.08 14.62
N ILE A 162 16.09 -7.21 13.38
CA ILE A 162 14.67 -7.04 13.01
C ILE A 162 13.78 -7.98 13.83
N ALA A 163 14.20 -9.23 14.03
CA ALA A 163 13.47 -10.23 14.82
C ALA A 163 13.27 -9.88 16.31
N LYS A 164 13.98 -8.85 16.81
CA LYS A 164 13.83 -8.34 18.19
C LYS A 164 12.98 -7.06 18.25
N ILE A 165 12.48 -6.59 17.12
CA ILE A 165 11.55 -5.47 17.09
C ILE A 165 10.20 -6.01 17.52
N ASP A 166 9.63 -5.43 18.58
CA ASP A 166 8.32 -5.82 19.09
C ASP A 166 7.47 -4.60 19.45
N ARG A 167 6.21 -4.88 19.79
CA ARG A 167 5.17 -3.88 20.05
C ARG A 167 5.49 -2.91 21.20
N SER A 168 6.36 -3.28 22.13
CA SER A 168 6.74 -2.46 23.29
C SER A 168 7.58 -1.22 22.93
N ILE A 169 8.20 -1.21 21.74
CA ILE A 169 9.05 -0.10 21.25
C ILE A 169 8.23 1.16 21.00
N VAL A 170 6.94 1.03 20.69
CA VAL A 170 6.07 2.15 20.32
C VAL A 170 4.88 2.26 21.26
N LYS A 171 4.47 3.49 21.54
CA LYS A 171 3.17 3.79 22.15
C LYS A 171 2.36 4.56 21.11
N THR A 172 1.17 4.07 20.81
CA THR A 172 0.27 4.68 19.83
C THR A 172 -0.99 5.13 20.53
N ASN A 173 -1.54 6.25 20.07
CA ASN A 173 -2.86 6.74 20.44
C ASN A 173 -3.49 7.26 19.15
N PHE A 174 -3.78 6.33 18.26
CA PHE A 174 -4.48 6.63 17.01
C PHE A 174 -5.92 7.07 17.35
N PRO A 175 -6.51 7.98 16.55
CA PRO A 175 -7.86 8.48 16.78
C PRO A 175 -8.94 7.40 16.63
#